data_AF-A0A524C8H3-F1
#
_entry.id   AF-A0A524C8H3-F1
#
_cell.length_a   1.000
_cell.length_b   1.000
_cell.length_c   1.000
_cell.angle_alpha   90.00
_cell.angle_beta   90.00
_cell.angle_gamma   90.00
#
_symmetry.space_group_name_H-M   'P 1'
#
loop_
_entity.id
_entity.type
_entity.pdbx_description
1 polymer ?
#
loop_
_entity_poly.entity_id
_entity_poly.type
_entity_poly.pdbx_seq_one_letter_code
_entity_poly.pdbx_strand_id
1 'polypeptide(L)'
;MAVSTNYLYITIIGLSVGIFAYIVDVLLLNKYFKRKKPATLSLTITIFSLGSAALVLGVFSLVTYLEASEIELYNLGIDISYILITIGSIALFNFALQIFAPRKNWVRLVYSIIGGIVIGLLFSDIIPLESENFRTQIIEFVETKASTWKVVMMLVLAITAFIVLLVYTLQESRKVEFLWEKRGFQLISLFAISGILSFVLLALDSVLEVIIDDFTQLLYYLGLAITVPGFIFAYLGYIYPAWLRNIFREKEEKAELTL
;
A
#
# COMPACT_ATOMS: atom_id res chain seq x y z
N MET A 1 -30.55 17.75 0.22
CA MET A 1 -29.69 16.93 1.10
C MET A 1 -28.28 17.45 0.95
N ALA A 2 -27.61 17.79 2.06
CA ALA A 2 -26.20 18.17 2.00
C ALA A 2 -25.39 16.87 1.82
N VAL A 3 -24.83 16.68 0.64
CA VAL A 3 -23.82 15.63 0.42
C VAL A 3 -22.66 15.90 1.39
N SER A 4 -22.24 14.87 2.13
CA SER A 4 -21.20 15.01 3.15
C SER A 4 -19.91 15.57 2.53
N THR A 5 -19.39 16.67 3.09
CA THR A 5 -18.11 17.28 2.71
C THR A 5 -16.94 16.29 2.81
N ASN A 6 -17.09 15.19 3.57
CA ASN A 6 -16.12 14.11 3.66
C ASN A 6 -15.80 13.49 2.29
N TYR A 7 -16.80 13.25 1.44
CA TYR A 7 -16.56 12.66 0.11
C TYR A 7 -15.72 13.58 -0.79
N LEU A 8 -15.83 14.90 -0.62
CA LEU A 8 -15.00 15.85 -1.36
C LEU A 8 -13.54 15.77 -0.88
N TYR A 9 -13.29 15.68 0.42
CA TYR A 9 -11.94 15.54 0.97
C TYR A 9 -11.29 14.21 0.56
N ILE A 10 -12.03 13.10 0.66
CA ILE A 10 -11.57 11.78 0.22
C ILE A 10 -11.22 11.80 -1.27
N THR A 11 -12.04 12.46 -2.10
CA THR A 11 -11.76 12.66 -3.52
C THR A 11 -10.43 13.38 -3.74
N ILE A 12 -10.26 14.55 -3.14
CA ILE A 12 -9.07 15.39 -3.36
C ILE A 12 -7.80 14.65 -2.94
N ILE A 13 -7.83 14.01 -1.76
CA ILE A 13 -6.67 13.30 -1.22
C ILE A 13 -6.40 12.03 -2.03
N GLY A 14 -7.41 11.21 -2.31
CA GLY A 14 -7.28 9.97 -3.07
C GLY A 14 -6.74 10.19 -4.48
N LEU A 15 -7.27 11.20 -5.20
CA LEU A 15 -6.77 11.59 -6.51
C LEU A 15 -5.32 12.09 -6.45
N SER A 16 -5.00 12.94 -5.47
CA SER A 16 -3.65 13.49 -5.32
C SER A 16 -2.61 12.41 -5.02
N VAL A 17 -2.91 11.52 -4.06
CA VAL A 17 -2.06 10.38 -3.68
C VAL A 17 -1.89 9.44 -4.88
N GLY A 18 -2.99 9.10 -5.57
CA GLY A 18 -2.96 8.24 -6.73
C GLY A 18 -2.10 8.80 -7.86
N ILE A 19 -2.34 10.06 -8.28
CA ILE A 19 -1.53 10.74 -9.32
C ILE A 19 -0.05 10.74 -8.93
N PHE A 20 0.26 11.05 -7.68
CA PHE A 20 1.64 11.06 -7.20
C PHE A 20 2.29 9.67 -7.27
N ALA A 21 1.56 8.63 -6.86
CA ALA A 21 2.01 7.25 -6.97
C ALA A 21 2.31 6.87 -8.43
N TYR A 22 1.47 7.27 -9.38
CA TYR A 22 1.70 7.01 -10.81
C TYR A 22 2.94 7.72 -11.36
N ILE A 23 3.22 8.96 -10.92
CA ILE A 23 4.46 9.65 -11.30
C ILE A 23 5.67 8.83 -10.86
N VAL A 24 5.67 8.36 -9.60
CA VAL A 24 6.72 7.50 -9.06
C VAL A 24 6.80 6.17 -9.82
N ASP A 25 5.66 5.56 -10.12
CA ASP A 25 5.58 4.29 -10.83
C ASP A 25 6.17 4.37 -12.23
N VAL A 26 5.86 5.42 -13.00
CA VAL A 26 6.45 5.68 -14.32
C VAL A 26 7.98 5.79 -14.23
N LEU A 27 8.51 6.44 -13.19
CA LEU A 27 9.96 6.52 -12.99
C LEU A 27 10.59 5.15 -12.69
N LEU A 28 9.91 4.31 -11.90
CA LEU A 28 10.33 2.94 -11.61
C LEU A 28 10.24 2.04 -12.84
N LEU A 29 9.15 2.13 -13.61
CA LEU A 29 8.91 1.37 -14.82
C LEU A 29 9.95 1.69 -15.90
N ASN A 30 10.28 2.97 -16.08
CA ASN A 30 11.37 3.40 -16.95
C ASN A 30 12.72 2.77 -16.54
N LYS A 31 12.94 2.56 -15.24
CA LYS A 31 14.14 1.87 -14.74
C LYS A 31 14.05 0.36 -14.91
N TYR A 32 12.86 -0.23 -14.78
CA TYR A 32 12.61 -1.63 -15.10
C TYR A 32 12.96 -1.93 -16.55
N PHE A 33 12.49 -1.14 -17.52
CA PHE A 33 12.80 -1.37 -18.93
C PHE A 33 14.31 -1.29 -19.24
N LYS A 34 15.06 -0.47 -18.48
CA LYS A 34 16.52 -0.36 -18.60
C LYS A 34 17.28 -1.53 -17.96
N ARG A 35 16.84 -2.03 -16.79
CA ARG A 35 17.58 -3.03 -15.99
C ARG A 35 17.04 -4.46 -16.10
N LYS A 36 15.77 -4.62 -16.48
CA LYS A 36 14.99 -5.88 -16.57
C LYS A 36 15.10 -6.76 -15.32
N LYS A 37 15.13 -6.15 -14.12
CA LYS A 37 15.21 -6.88 -12.86
C LYS A 37 13.79 -7.20 -12.34
N PRO A 38 13.49 -8.45 -11.97
CA PRO A 38 12.15 -8.85 -11.48
C PRO A 38 11.76 -8.13 -10.17
N ALA A 39 12.76 -7.78 -9.35
CA ALA A 39 12.52 -7.01 -8.15
C ALA A 39 11.99 -5.61 -8.48
N THR A 40 12.55 -4.94 -9.51
CA THR A 40 12.03 -3.62 -9.93
C THR A 40 10.59 -3.73 -10.38
N LEU A 41 10.24 -4.78 -11.16
CA LEU A 41 8.86 -5.01 -11.58
C LEU A 41 7.92 -5.23 -10.40
N SER A 42 8.35 -6.00 -9.40
CA SER A 42 7.55 -6.26 -8.20
C SER A 42 7.29 -4.97 -7.41
N LEU A 43 8.28 -4.08 -7.32
CA LEU A 43 8.11 -2.75 -6.73
C LEU A 43 7.18 -1.86 -7.55
N THR A 44 7.32 -1.84 -8.88
CA THR A 44 6.40 -1.14 -9.80
C THR A 44 4.96 -1.62 -9.60
N ILE A 45 4.71 -2.93 -9.62
CA ILE A 45 3.36 -3.49 -9.38
C ILE A 45 2.84 -3.06 -8.01
N THR A 46 3.70 -2.98 -6.98
CA THR A 46 3.31 -2.48 -5.66
C THR A 46 2.82 -1.04 -5.73
N ILE A 47 3.63 -0.13 -6.27
CA ILE A 47 3.32 1.30 -6.32
C ILE A 47 2.12 1.57 -7.23
N PHE A 48 2.07 0.91 -8.39
CA PHE A 48 0.91 0.93 -9.29
C PHE A 48 -0.35 0.53 -8.55
N SER A 49 -0.38 -0.64 -7.90
CA SER A 49 -1.59 -1.15 -7.26
C SER A 49 -2.05 -0.27 -6.09
N LEU A 50 -1.12 0.20 -5.25
CA LEU A 50 -1.45 1.14 -4.16
C LEU A 50 -1.93 2.49 -4.70
N GLY A 51 -1.34 2.99 -5.78
CA GLY A 51 -1.78 4.20 -6.48
C GLY A 51 -3.15 4.05 -7.12
N SER A 52 -3.42 2.90 -7.76
CA SER A 52 -4.73 2.56 -8.31
C SER A 52 -5.78 2.49 -7.21
N ALA A 53 -5.47 1.90 -6.04
CA ALA A 53 -6.39 1.86 -4.90
C ALA A 53 -6.81 3.28 -4.47
N ALA A 54 -5.85 4.18 -4.29
CA ALA A 54 -6.13 5.58 -3.94
C ALA A 54 -6.95 6.31 -5.02
N LEU A 55 -6.65 6.07 -6.31
CA LEU A 55 -7.42 6.65 -7.41
C LEU A 55 -8.86 6.13 -7.46
N VAL A 56 -9.05 4.80 -7.36
CA VAL A 56 -10.37 4.18 -7.36
C VAL A 56 -11.21 4.78 -6.24
N LEU A 57 -10.67 4.81 -5.02
CA LEU A 57 -11.36 5.41 -3.88
C LEU A 57 -11.72 6.88 -4.12
N GLY A 58 -10.80 7.67 -4.69
CA GLY A 58 -11.06 9.07 -5.04
C GLY A 58 -12.13 9.25 -6.11
N VAL A 59 -12.12 8.44 -7.17
CA VAL A 59 -13.09 8.49 -8.26
C VAL A 59 -14.49 8.08 -7.78
N PHE A 60 -14.62 6.96 -7.08
CA PHE A 60 -15.92 6.51 -6.58
C PHE A 60 -16.48 7.45 -5.51
N SER A 61 -15.61 8.08 -4.70
CA SER A 61 -16.00 9.17 -3.79
C SER A 61 -16.50 10.41 -4.55
N LEU A 62 -15.88 10.77 -5.68
CA LEU A 62 -16.34 11.90 -6.51
C LEU A 62 -17.70 11.61 -7.14
N VAL A 63 -17.88 10.42 -7.69
CA VAL A 63 -19.16 10.01 -8.29
C VAL A 63 -20.26 10.04 -7.24
N THR A 64 -20.01 9.46 -6.06
CA THR A 64 -20.95 9.51 -4.93
C THR A 64 -21.26 10.94 -4.52
N TYR A 65 -20.26 11.83 -4.50
CA TYR A 65 -20.46 13.24 -4.19
C TYR A 65 -21.33 13.98 -5.22
N LEU A 66 -21.14 13.69 -6.52
CA LEU A 66 -21.83 14.38 -7.61
C LEU A 66 -23.25 13.87 -7.86
N GLU A 67 -23.48 12.56 -7.74
CA GLU A 67 -24.78 11.96 -8.07
C GLU A 67 -25.82 12.14 -6.97
N ALA A 68 -25.40 12.48 -5.73
CA ALA A 68 -26.26 12.51 -4.55
C ALA A 68 -27.17 11.27 -4.42
N SER A 69 -26.72 10.14 -4.99
CA SER A 69 -27.48 8.90 -5.03
C SER A 69 -27.29 8.15 -3.71
N GLU A 70 -28.35 7.50 -3.24
CA GLU A 70 -28.33 6.62 -2.05
C GLU A 70 -27.61 5.28 -2.34
N ILE A 71 -27.07 5.09 -3.55
CA ILE A 71 -26.45 3.83 -3.97
C ILE A 71 -24.98 3.80 -3.58
N GLU A 72 -24.58 2.67 -3.00
CA GLU A 72 -23.29 2.33 -2.38
C GLU A 72 -22.05 2.29 -3.32
N LEU A 73 -21.93 3.22 -4.28
CA LEU A 73 -20.78 3.30 -5.19
C LEU A 73 -19.47 3.50 -4.44
N TYR A 74 -19.49 4.26 -3.34
CA TYR A 74 -18.34 4.41 -2.47
C TYR A 74 -17.85 3.08 -1.87
N ASN A 75 -18.78 2.21 -1.43
CA ASN A 75 -18.43 0.90 -0.87
C ASN A 75 -17.80 0.00 -1.94
N LEU A 76 -18.34 0.00 -3.16
CA LEU A 76 -17.71 -0.69 -4.28
C LEU A 76 -16.28 -0.20 -4.54
N GLY A 77 -16.06 1.12 -4.46
CA GLY A 77 -14.73 1.72 -4.55
C GLY A 77 -13.78 1.24 -3.45
N ILE A 78 -14.28 1.07 -2.22
CA ILE A 78 -13.52 0.51 -1.09
C ILE A 78 -13.11 -0.94 -1.37
N ASP A 79 -14.04 -1.79 -1.82
CA ASP A 79 -13.77 -3.21 -2.06
C ASP A 79 -12.73 -3.42 -3.17
N ILE A 80 -12.86 -2.68 -4.27
CA ILE A 80 -11.85 -2.69 -5.34
C ILE A 80 -10.50 -2.20 -4.82
N SER A 81 -10.49 -1.17 -3.95
CA SER A 81 -9.27 -0.66 -3.33
C SER A 81 -8.59 -1.70 -2.45
N TYR A 82 -9.34 -2.50 -1.68
CA TYR A 82 -8.80 -3.59 -0.86
C TYR A 82 -8.19 -4.72 -1.70
N ILE A 83 -8.79 -5.04 -2.85
CA ILE A 83 -8.21 -6.00 -3.80
C ILE A 83 -6.86 -5.48 -4.31
N LEU A 84 -6.80 -4.21 -4.72
CA LEU A 84 -5.59 -3.58 -5.23
C LEU A 84 -4.50 -3.48 -4.15
N ILE A 85 -4.86 -3.15 -2.91
CA ILE A 85 -3.94 -3.18 -1.77
C ILE A 85 -3.37 -4.58 -1.55
N THR A 86 -4.21 -5.62 -1.66
CA THR A 86 -3.78 -7.01 -1.50
C THR A 86 -2.79 -7.41 -2.59
N ILE A 87 -3.07 -7.07 -3.86
CA ILE A 87 -2.15 -7.28 -5.00
C ILE A 87 -0.82 -6.56 -4.74
N GLY A 88 -0.87 -5.29 -4.33
CA GLY A 88 0.31 -4.50 -4.02
C GLY A 88 1.14 -5.12 -2.89
N SER A 89 0.48 -5.66 -1.86
CA SER A 89 1.14 -6.29 -0.71
C SER A 89 1.81 -7.62 -1.06
N ILE A 90 1.21 -8.43 -1.94
CA ILE A 90 1.85 -9.63 -2.51
C ILE A 90 3.09 -9.24 -3.29
N ALA A 91 2.99 -8.22 -4.15
CA ALA A 91 4.11 -7.73 -4.94
C ALA A 91 5.24 -7.17 -4.07
N LEU A 92 4.91 -6.47 -2.99
CA LEU A 92 5.88 -5.93 -2.04
C LEU A 92 6.62 -7.02 -1.27
N PHE A 93 5.89 -8.04 -0.82
CA PHE A 93 6.49 -9.19 -0.17
C PHE A 93 7.45 -9.93 -1.12
N ASN A 94 7.04 -10.08 -2.38
CA ASN A 94 7.85 -10.67 -3.44
C ASN A 94 9.10 -9.84 -3.72
N PHE A 95 8.99 -8.52 -3.76
CA PHE A 95 10.11 -7.60 -3.87
C PHE A 95 11.12 -7.81 -2.74
N ALA A 96 10.66 -7.82 -1.48
CA ALA A 96 11.52 -7.99 -0.32
C ALA A 96 12.28 -9.33 -0.37
N LEU A 97 11.57 -10.45 -0.61
CA LEU A 97 12.22 -11.77 -0.64
C LEU A 97 13.14 -11.96 -1.85
N GLN A 98 12.83 -11.37 -3.01
CA GLN A 98 13.71 -11.46 -4.18
C GLN A 98 15.07 -10.79 -3.95
N ILE A 99 15.10 -9.70 -3.20
CA ILE A 99 16.34 -8.97 -2.91
C ILE A 99 17.08 -9.61 -1.73
N PHE A 100 16.38 -9.85 -0.62
CA PHE A 100 17.01 -10.13 0.66
C PHE A 100 17.05 -11.62 1.02
N ALA A 101 16.23 -12.45 0.40
CA ALA A 101 16.13 -13.87 0.71
C ALA A 101 15.80 -14.73 -0.53
N PRO A 102 16.60 -14.68 -1.61
CA PRO A 102 16.26 -15.29 -2.90
C PRO A 102 16.08 -16.81 -2.87
N ARG A 103 16.60 -17.49 -1.83
CA ARG A 103 16.44 -18.94 -1.64
C ARG A 103 15.10 -19.33 -1.01
N LYS A 104 14.33 -18.39 -0.44
CA LYS A 104 13.04 -18.65 0.25
C LYS A 104 11.84 -18.62 -0.71
N ASN A 105 11.97 -19.27 -1.87
CA ASN A 105 10.93 -19.27 -2.91
C ASN A 105 9.58 -19.86 -2.43
N TRP A 106 9.60 -20.86 -1.54
CA TRP A 106 8.38 -21.47 -1.00
C TRP A 106 7.58 -20.48 -0.14
N VAL A 107 8.25 -19.63 0.65
CA VAL A 107 7.59 -18.62 1.49
C VAL A 107 6.84 -17.62 0.61
N ARG A 108 7.47 -17.18 -0.49
CA ARG A 108 6.81 -16.35 -1.51
C ARG A 108 5.56 -17.01 -2.07
N LEU A 109 5.65 -18.29 -2.43
CA LEU A 109 4.52 -19.02 -3.00
C LEU A 109 3.36 -19.10 -2.00
N VAL A 110 3.63 -19.50 -0.76
CA VAL A 110 2.60 -19.58 0.31
C VAL A 110 1.94 -18.22 0.53
N TYR A 111 2.73 -17.16 0.62
CA TYR A 111 2.20 -15.81 0.80
C TYR A 111 1.33 -15.35 -0.37
N SER A 112 1.71 -15.72 -1.60
CA SER A 112 0.95 -15.39 -2.80
C SER A 112 -0.35 -16.19 -2.90
N ILE A 113 -0.35 -17.45 -2.47
CA ILE A 113 -1.56 -18.28 -2.36
C ILE A 113 -2.53 -17.68 -1.33
N ILE A 114 -2.03 -17.34 -0.14
CA ILE A 114 -2.85 -16.70 0.90
C ILE A 114 -3.45 -15.39 0.38
N GLY A 115 -2.64 -14.56 -0.29
CA GLY A 115 -3.12 -13.33 -0.90
C GLY A 115 -4.15 -13.56 -2.02
N GLY A 116 -3.97 -14.60 -2.84
CA GLY A 116 -4.96 -15.00 -3.84
C GLY A 116 -6.30 -15.44 -3.22
N ILE A 117 -6.25 -16.16 -2.09
CA ILE A 117 -7.45 -16.52 -1.32
C ILE A 117 -8.14 -15.26 -0.80
N VAL A 118 -7.40 -14.30 -0.21
CA VAL A 118 -7.95 -13.02 0.26
C VAL A 118 -8.60 -12.24 -0.89
N ILE A 119 -7.95 -12.17 -2.06
CA ILE A 119 -8.53 -11.53 -3.24
C ILE A 119 -9.84 -12.21 -3.65
N GLY A 120 -9.87 -13.54 -3.72
CA GLY A 120 -11.09 -14.29 -4.06
C GLY A 120 -12.24 -14.04 -3.08
N LEU A 121 -11.93 -13.89 -1.80
CA LEU A 121 -12.89 -13.55 -0.75
C LEU A 121 -13.39 -12.11 -0.83
N LEU A 122 -12.56 -11.16 -1.24
CA LEU A 122 -12.97 -9.78 -1.48
C LEU A 122 -13.83 -9.67 -2.76
N PHE A 123 -13.53 -10.46 -3.79
CA PHE A 123 -14.33 -10.50 -5.02
C PHE A 123 -15.75 -11.04 -4.81
N SER A 124 -15.98 -11.90 -3.81
CA SER A 124 -17.32 -12.42 -3.53
C SER A 124 -18.32 -11.34 -3.12
N ASP A 125 -17.84 -10.19 -2.66
CA ASP A 125 -18.68 -9.05 -2.25
C ASP A 125 -19.06 -8.17 -3.46
N ILE A 126 -18.29 -8.24 -4.55
CA ILE A 126 -18.52 -7.48 -5.79
C ILE A 126 -19.50 -8.21 -6.72
N ILE A 127 -19.47 -9.54 -6.76
CA ILE A 127 -20.34 -10.35 -7.63
C ILE A 127 -21.29 -11.17 -6.75
N PRO A 128 -22.58 -10.78 -6.62
CA PRO A 128 -23.54 -11.62 -5.91
C PRO A 128 -23.70 -12.94 -6.66
N LEU A 129 -23.24 -14.04 -6.05
CA LEU A 129 -23.46 -15.39 -6.55
C LEU A 129 -24.96 -15.71 -6.46
N GLU A 130 -25.66 -15.63 -7.59
CA GLU A 130 -27.08 -15.93 -7.71
C GLU A 130 -27.33 -17.43 -7.46
N SER A 131 -27.68 -17.79 -6.21
CA SER A 131 -28.49 -18.99 -5.95
C SER A 131 -29.38 -18.76 -4.71
N GLU A 132 -30.69 -18.69 -4.93
CA GLU A 132 -31.70 -18.23 -3.94
C GLU A 132 -31.81 -19.09 -2.67
N ASN A 133 -31.32 -20.35 -2.66
CA ASN A 133 -31.50 -21.25 -1.51
C ASN A 133 -30.23 -21.49 -0.68
N PHE A 134 -29.05 -21.07 -1.15
CA PHE A 134 -27.80 -21.10 -0.37
C PHE A 134 -27.42 -19.69 0.12
N ARG A 135 -27.89 -18.64 -0.61
CA ARG A 135 -27.79 -17.23 -0.22
C ARG A 135 -28.33 -17.01 1.19
N THR A 136 -29.61 -17.28 1.45
CA THR A 136 -30.31 -16.71 2.61
C THR A 136 -29.78 -17.17 3.98
N GLN A 137 -29.27 -18.41 4.10
CA GLN A 137 -28.75 -18.92 5.38
C GLN A 137 -27.26 -18.62 5.64
N ILE A 138 -26.48 -18.31 4.59
CA ILE A 138 -25.07 -17.92 4.73
C ILE A 138 -24.94 -16.40 4.74
N ILE A 139 -25.73 -15.70 3.92
CA ILE A 139 -25.75 -14.25 3.81
C ILE A 139 -26.10 -13.59 5.15
N GLU A 140 -27.06 -14.10 5.92
CA GLU A 140 -27.40 -13.49 7.21
C GLU A 140 -26.31 -13.71 8.29
N PHE A 141 -25.50 -14.76 8.17
CA PHE A 141 -24.34 -15.02 9.06
C PHE A 141 -23.04 -14.35 8.58
N VAL A 142 -22.94 -14.05 7.28
CA VAL A 142 -21.76 -13.50 6.59
C VAL A 142 -21.88 -11.97 6.43
N GLU A 143 -23.03 -11.38 6.17
CA GLU A 143 -23.14 -9.94 5.85
C GLU A 143 -22.72 -9.00 6.99
N THR A 144 -22.93 -9.36 8.26
CA THR A 144 -22.60 -8.45 9.39
C THR A 144 -21.28 -8.76 10.10
N LYS A 145 -20.74 -9.98 9.98
CA LYS A 145 -19.44 -10.36 10.60
C LYS A 145 -18.37 -10.75 9.58
N ALA A 146 -18.74 -11.04 8.33
CA ALA A 146 -17.78 -11.44 7.32
C ALA A 146 -17.07 -10.32 6.60
N SER A 147 -17.69 -9.15 6.44
CA SER A 147 -17.02 -8.01 5.82
C SER A 147 -15.80 -7.57 6.66
N THR A 148 -15.93 -7.53 7.99
CA THR A 148 -14.85 -7.09 8.89
C THR A 148 -13.65 -8.03 8.88
N TRP A 149 -13.83 -9.36 8.87
CA TRP A 149 -12.66 -10.26 8.90
C TRP A 149 -11.86 -10.25 7.60
N LYS A 150 -12.49 -10.02 6.45
CA LYS A 150 -11.80 -9.89 5.16
C LYS A 150 -10.88 -8.68 5.17
N VAL A 151 -11.37 -7.55 5.69
CA VAL A 151 -10.58 -6.33 5.89
C VAL A 151 -9.42 -6.59 6.85
N VAL A 152 -9.66 -7.30 7.97
CA VAL A 152 -8.59 -7.69 8.90
C VAL A 152 -7.54 -8.58 8.25
N MET A 153 -7.94 -9.56 7.44
CA MET A 153 -6.98 -10.43 6.73
C MET A 153 -6.14 -9.66 5.71
N MET A 154 -6.77 -8.75 4.95
CA MET A 154 -6.06 -7.84 4.05
C MET A 154 -5.07 -6.95 4.82
N LEU A 155 -5.48 -6.39 5.96
CA LEU A 155 -4.65 -5.55 6.83
C LEU A 155 -3.45 -6.35 7.37
N VAL A 156 -3.68 -7.56 7.88
CA VAL A 156 -2.61 -8.45 8.38
C VAL A 156 -1.62 -8.77 7.27
N LEU A 157 -2.11 -9.03 6.06
CA LEU A 157 -1.27 -9.28 4.89
C LEU A 157 -0.45 -8.02 4.57
N ALA A 158 -1.07 -6.86 4.39
CA ALA A 158 -0.37 -5.62 4.10
C ALA A 158 0.72 -5.29 5.15
N ILE A 159 0.36 -5.32 6.44
CA ILE A 159 1.30 -5.06 7.54
C ILE A 159 2.45 -6.08 7.53
N THR A 160 2.18 -7.36 7.27
CA THR A 160 3.22 -8.40 7.19
C THR A 160 4.21 -8.12 6.06
N ALA A 161 3.74 -7.71 4.88
CA ALA A 161 4.62 -7.32 3.77
C ALA A 161 5.57 -6.18 4.15
N PHE A 162 5.04 -5.15 4.80
CA PHE A 162 5.85 -4.02 5.24
C PHE A 162 6.80 -4.36 6.39
N ILE A 163 6.38 -5.18 7.37
CA ILE A 163 7.27 -5.65 8.45
C ILE A 163 8.42 -6.47 7.87
N VAL A 164 8.14 -7.39 6.95
CA VAL A 164 9.17 -8.19 6.30
C VAL A 164 10.14 -7.30 5.53
N LEU A 165 9.65 -6.32 4.77
CA LEU A 165 10.51 -5.36 4.10
C LEU A 165 11.39 -4.61 5.11
N LEU A 166 10.79 -4.05 6.16
CA LEU A 166 11.47 -3.26 7.20
C LEU A 166 12.57 -4.05 7.91
N VAL A 167 12.26 -5.27 8.33
CA VAL A 167 13.22 -6.13 9.04
C VAL A 167 14.42 -6.43 8.14
N TYR A 168 14.18 -6.83 6.88
CA TYR A 168 15.25 -7.15 5.96
C TYR A 168 16.09 -5.93 5.57
N THR A 169 15.48 -4.77 5.32
CA THR A 169 16.20 -3.55 4.96
C THR A 169 17.05 -3.04 6.11
N LEU A 170 16.54 -3.10 7.35
CA LEU A 170 17.31 -2.74 8.54
C LEU A 170 18.47 -3.71 8.77
N GLN A 171 18.27 -5.01 8.58
CA GLN A 171 19.34 -6.02 8.69
C GLN A 171 20.44 -5.78 7.66
N GLU A 172 20.11 -5.55 6.40
CA GLU A 172 21.12 -5.26 5.37
C GLU A 172 21.83 -3.93 5.62
N SER A 173 21.12 -2.89 6.08
CA SER A 173 21.74 -1.60 6.40
C SER A 173 22.85 -1.67 7.46
N ARG A 174 22.85 -2.71 8.29
CA ARG A 174 23.86 -2.94 9.33
C ARG A 174 25.08 -3.70 8.83
N LYS A 175 24.97 -4.42 7.71
CA LYS A 175 26.05 -5.24 7.14
C LYS A 175 26.89 -4.49 6.11
N VAL A 176 26.36 -3.40 5.59
CA VAL A 176 26.93 -2.67 4.47
C VAL A 176 27.96 -1.66 4.96
N GLU A 177 29.14 -1.70 4.34
CA GLU A 177 30.26 -0.81 4.67
C GLU A 177 30.05 0.61 4.12
N PHE A 178 29.60 0.73 2.87
CA PHE A 178 29.42 2.01 2.20
C PHE A 178 28.22 2.80 2.74
N LEU A 179 28.42 4.07 3.12
CA LEU A 179 27.38 4.93 3.69
C LEU A 179 26.23 5.16 2.70
N TRP A 180 26.54 5.31 1.41
CA TRP A 180 25.52 5.59 0.41
C TRP A 180 24.56 4.41 0.21
N GLU A 181 25.06 3.18 0.23
CA GLU A 181 24.22 1.99 0.19
C GLU A 181 23.38 1.85 1.48
N LYS A 182 24.00 2.11 2.64
CA LYS A 182 23.31 2.15 3.94
C LYS A 182 22.16 3.16 3.95
N ARG A 183 22.35 4.35 3.38
CA ARG A 183 21.29 5.37 3.22
C ARG A 183 20.18 4.89 2.27
N GLY A 184 20.51 4.18 1.20
CA GLY A 184 19.53 3.52 0.33
C GLY A 184 18.61 2.58 1.11
N PHE A 185 19.18 1.68 1.92
CA PHE A 185 18.40 0.77 2.76
C PHE A 185 17.56 1.49 3.84
N GLN A 186 18.08 2.58 4.42
CA GLN A 186 17.32 3.40 5.37
C GLN A 186 16.11 4.06 4.72
N LEU A 187 16.24 4.56 3.48
CA LEU A 187 15.10 5.11 2.74
C LEU A 187 14.03 4.03 2.46
N ILE A 188 14.42 2.83 2.05
CA ILE A 188 13.45 1.72 1.90
C ILE A 188 12.79 1.36 3.25
N SER A 189 13.54 1.45 4.34
CA SER A 189 12.98 1.27 5.70
C SER A 189 11.95 2.35 6.05
N LEU A 190 12.21 3.62 5.68
CA LEU A 190 11.24 4.70 5.85
C LEU A 190 9.99 4.50 5.02
N PHE A 191 10.11 4.00 3.77
CA PHE A 191 8.95 3.58 2.99
C PHE A 191 8.11 2.53 3.75
N ALA A 192 8.77 1.54 4.35
CA ALA A 192 8.07 0.51 5.10
C ALA A 192 7.39 1.03 6.37
N ILE A 193 8.05 1.94 7.09
CA ILE A 193 7.48 2.62 8.26
C ILE A 193 6.26 3.45 7.85
N SER A 194 6.34 4.23 6.76
CA SER A 194 5.20 4.99 6.23
C SER A 194 4.03 4.09 5.88
N GLY A 195 4.28 2.92 5.27
CA GLY A 195 3.25 1.94 4.96
C GLY A 195 2.55 1.40 6.21
N ILE A 196 3.32 0.94 7.21
CA ILE A 196 2.77 0.46 8.49
C ILE A 196 1.95 1.54 9.17
N LEU A 197 2.49 2.77 9.25
CA LEU A 197 1.83 3.88 9.92
C LEU A 197 0.54 4.28 9.20
N SER A 198 0.52 4.27 7.87
CA SER A 198 -0.70 4.48 7.07
C SER A 198 -1.81 3.49 7.46
N PHE A 199 -1.49 2.19 7.48
CA PHE A 199 -2.46 1.15 7.86
C PHE A 199 -2.91 1.23 9.33
N VAL A 200 -1.99 1.55 10.25
CA VAL A 200 -2.33 1.73 11.67
C VAL A 200 -3.26 2.93 11.84
N LEU A 201 -2.98 4.06 11.18
CA LEU A 201 -3.84 5.25 11.25
C LEU A 201 -5.23 4.98 10.68
N LEU A 202 -5.33 4.29 9.54
CA LEU A 202 -6.61 3.90 8.95
C LEU A 202 -7.40 2.97 9.89
N ALA A 203 -6.74 1.95 10.47
CA ALA A 203 -7.37 1.03 11.39
C ALA A 203 -7.83 1.72 12.69
N LEU A 204 -7.03 2.65 13.21
CA LEU A 204 -7.39 3.45 14.38
C LEU A 204 -8.58 4.37 14.10
N ASP A 205 -8.64 4.99 12.91
CA ASP A 205 -9.78 5.82 12.49
C ASP A 205 -11.08 5.01 12.54
N SER A 206 -11.09 3.82 11.93
CA SER A 206 -12.26 2.93 11.92
C SER A 206 -12.68 2.46 13.32
N VAL A 207 -11.72 2.25 14.24
CA VAL A 207 -12.05 1.89 15.63
C VAL A 207 -12.63 3.08 16.39
N LEU A 208 -12.08 4.29 16.19
CA LEU A 208 -12.54 5.49 16.89
C LEU A 208 -13.92 5.93 16.41
N GLU A 209 -14.24 5.76 15.13
CA GLU A 209 -15.58 6.01 14.57
C GLU A 209 -16.67 5.16 15.26
N VAL A 210 -16.33 3.96 15.74
CA VAL A 210 -17.27 3.09 16.48
C VAL A 210 -17.42 3.50 17.94
N ILE A 211 -16.42 4.14 18.54
CA ILE A 211 -16.37 4.43 19.99
C ILE A 211 -16.85 5.85 20.29
N ILE A 212 -16.61 6.80 19.38
CA ILE A 212 -16.87 8.22 19.57
C ILE A 212 -17.89 8.66 18.52
N ASP A 213 -19.11 8.95 18.97
CA ASP A 213 -20.13 9.58 18.11
C ASP A 213 -19.60 10.92 17.54
N ASP A 214 -19.86 11.17 16.26
CA ASP A 214 -19.37 12.34 15.50
C ASP A 214 -17.84 12.47 15.41
N PHE A 215 -17.08 11.37 15.48
CA PHE A 215 -15.63 11.39 15.28
C PHE A 215 -15.26 11.92 13.89
N THR A 216 -14.38 12.93 13.84
CA THR A 216 -13.84 13.45 12.58
C THR A 216 -12.79 12.49 12.01
N GLN A 217 -12.86 12.17 10.72
CA GLN A 217 -11.99 11.23 9.97
C GLN A 217 -10.53 11.72 9.77
N LEU A 218 -9.97 12.37 10.78
CA LEU A 218 -8.64 12.99 10.75
C LEU A 218 -7.53 11.96 10.58
N LEU A 219 -7.62 10.81 11.26
CA LEU A 219 -6.57 9.78 11.18
C LEU A 219 -6.59 9.11 9.81
N TYR A 220 -7.76 8.95 9.21
CA TYR A 220 -7.89 8.48 7.84
C TYR A 220 -7.16 9.38 6.85
N TYR A 221 -7.38 10.70 6.92
CA TYR A 221 -6.69 11.66 6.03
C TYR A 221 -5.18 11.67 6.26
N LEU A 222 -4.74 11.61 7.52
CA LEU A 222 -3.31 11.54 7.86
C LEU A 222 -2.68 10.24 7.36
N GLY A 223 -3.40 9.12 7.48
CA GLY A 223 -3.01 7.81 6.97
C GLY A 223 -2.82 7.80 5.46
N LEU A 224 -3.68 8.48 4.70
CA LEU A 224 -3.48 8.67 3.27
C LEU A 224 -2.30 9.61 2.97
N ALA A 225 -2.21 10.75 3.66
CA ALA A 225 -1.16 11.74 3.43
C ALA A 225 0.25 11.18 3.65
N ILE A 226 0.44 10.30 4.64
CA ILE A 226 1.77 9.72 4.94
C ILE A 226 2.25 8.71 3.89
N THR A 227 1.36 8.22 3.01
CA THR A 227 1.77 7.35 1.90
C THR A 227 2.60 8.08 0.85
N VAL A 228 2.35 9.38 0.65
CA VAL A 228 3.06 10.24 -0.32
C VAL A 228 4.57 10.27 -0.07
N PRO A 229 5.08 10.67 1.11
CA PRO A 229 6.51 10.58 1.38
C PRO A 229 7.01 9.13 1.34
N GLY A 230 6.18 8.15 1.69
CA GLY A 230 6.48 6.73 1.53
C GLY A 230 6.87 6.37 0.08
N PHE A 231 6.09 6.78 -0.91
CA PHE A 231 6.40 6.53 -2.33
C PHE A 231 7.70 7.22 -2.77
N ILE A 232 7.98 8.43 -2.27
CA ILE A 232 9.26 9.11 -2.50
C ILE A 232 10.41 8.27 -1.95
N PHE A 233 10.28 7.78 -0.72
CA PHE A 233 11.30 6.95 -0.10
C PHE A 233 11.52 5.62 -0.82
N ALA A 234 10.46 5.00 -1.35
CA ALA A 234 10.55 3.80 -2.17
C ALA A 234 11.40 4.06 -3.43
N TYR A 235 11.10 5.15 -4.14
CA TYR A 235 11.83 5.54 -5.34
C TYR A 235 13.31 5.87 -5.05
N LEU A 236 13.55 6.78 -4.10
CA LEU A 236 14.90 7.23 -3.77
C LEU A 236 15.74 6.08 -3.19
N GLY A 237 15.16 5.26 -2.33
CA GLY A 237 15.84 4.11 -1.72
C GLY A 237 16.21 3.03 -2.73
N TYR A 238 15.30 2.70 -3.67
CA TYR A 238 15.55 1.62 -4.63
C TYR A 238 16.37 2.04 -5.86
N ILE A 239 16.05 3.19 -6.46
CA ILE A 239 16.76 3.66 -7.65
C ILE A 239 18.10 4.28 -7.29
N TYR A 240 18.15 4.97 -6.15
CA TYR A 240 19.30 5.69 -5.61
C TYR A 240 20.04 6.51 -6.68
N PRO A 241 19.45 7.65 -7.11
CA PRO A 241 19.93 8.40 -8.26
C PRO A 241 21.34 8.96 -8.04
N ALA A 242 22.07 9.21 -9.14
CA ALA A 242 23.48 9.62 -9.10
C ALA A 242 23.72 10.90 -8.28
N TRP A 243 22.81 11.88 -8.37
CA TRP A 243 22.91 13.09 -7.56
C TRP A 243 22.87 12.80 -6.06
N LEU A 244 22.00 11.88 -5.62
CA LEU A 244 21.92 11.48 -4.22
C LEU A 244 23.18 10.72 -3.80
N ARG A 245 23.69 9.85 -4.68
CA ARG A 245 24.96 9.13 -4.45
C ARG A 245 26.15 10.07 -4.29
N ASN A 246 26.27 11.08 -5.14
CA ASN A 246 27.39 12.02 -5.12
C ASN A 246 27.42 12.83 -3.82
N ILE A 247 26.26 13.27 -3.31
CA ILE A 247 26.15 13.99 -2.03
C ILE A 247 26.76 13.19 -0.87
N PHE A 248 26.60 11.87 -0.87
CA PHE A 248 27.14 11.02 0.20
C PHE A 248 28.59 10.59 -0.06
N ARG A 249 28.99 10.40 -1.31
CA ARG A 249 30.38 10.07 -1.65
C ARG A 249 31.34 11.21 -1.28
N GLU A 250 30.96 12.46 -1.57
CA GLU A 250 31.75 13.64 -1.18
C GLU A 250 31.92 13.77 0.33
N LYS A 251 30.98 13.26 1.12
CA LYS A 251 31.08 13.26 2.59
C LYS A 251 32.03 12.17 3.09
N GLU A 252 32.06 11.01 2.45
CA GLU A 252 33.03 9.94 2.76
C GLU A 252 34.45 10.39 2.46
N GLU A 253 34.69 10.91 1.25
CA GLU A 253 36.02 11.41 0.84
C GLU A 253 36.54 12.51 1.78
N LYS A 254 35.66 13.41 2.23
CA LYS A 254 36.02 14.45 3.22
C LYS A 254 36.32 13.89 4.61
N ALA A 255 35.62 12.85 5.05
CA ALA A 255 35.84 12.25 6.36
C ALA A 255 37.18 11.50 6.42
N GLU A 256 37.56 10.83 5.34
CA GLU A 256 38.86 10.16 5.21
C GLU A 256 40.04 11.14 5.22
N LEU A 257 39.88 12.35 4.66
CA LEU A 257 40.92 13.38 4.65
C LEU A 257 41.13 14.07 6.02
N THR A 258 40.21 13.86 6.97
CA THR A 258 40.28 14.47 8.32
C THR A 258 40.80 13.53 9.41
N LEU A 259 41.08 12.27 9.07
CA LEU A 259 41.64 11.25 9.97
C LEU A 259 43.15 11.06 9.69
#